data_AF-A0A3C0AMR8-F1
#
_entry.id   AF-A0A3C0AMR8-F1
#
_cell.length_a   1.000
_cell.length_b   1.000
_cell.length_c   1.000
_cell.angle_alpha   90.00
_cell.angle_beta   90.00
_cell.angle_gamma   90.00
#
_symmetry.space_group_name_H-M   'P 1'
#
loop_
_entity.id
_entity.type
_entity.pdbx_description
1 polymer ?
#
loop_
_entity_poly.entity_id
_entity_poly.type
_entity_poly.pdbx_seq_one_letter_code
_entity_poly.pdbx_strand_id
1 'polypeptide(L)'
;SLGKTDSEGNYTLAYTVNENGALISPHQVIITTAVEAFSDETGGCNDREARPEILPAKCNAQTTLTAEVKPGSNTIDFLLKSKE
;
A
#
# COMPACT_ATOMS: atom_id res chain seq x y z
N SER A 1 -4.10 -8.27 2.04
CA SER A 1 -3.59 -7.28 3.00
C SER A 1 -3.57 -5.91 2.37
N LEU A 2 -3.79 -4.86 3.15
CA LEU A 2 -3.79 -3.45 2.71
C LEU A 2 -2.87 -2.66 3.64
N GLY A 3 -2.07 -1.76 3.09
CA GLY A 3 -1.18 -0.92 3.89
C GLY A 3 -1.13 0.49 3.33
N LYS A 4 -0.94 1.46 4.20
CA LYS A 4 -0.73 2.86 3.83
C LYS A 4 0.66 3.28 4.29
N THR A 5 1.44 3.82 3.36
CA THR A 5 2.72 4.43 3.67
C THR A 5 2.53 5.76 4.38
N ASP A 6 3.30 5.98 5.44
CA ASP A 6 3.36 7.25 6.16
C ASP A 6 4.28 8.26 5.47
N SER A 7 4.42 9.44 6.07
CA SER A 7 5.27 10.53 5.56
C SER A 7 6.77 10.20 5.59
N GLU A 8 7.19 9.21 6.39
CA GLU A 8 8.58 8.75 6.47
C GLU A 8 8.89 7.62 5.47
N GLY A 9 7.88 7.11 4.77
CA GLY A 9 8.03 6.02 3.82
C GLY A 9 7.81 4.63 4.41
N ASN A 10 7.43 4.53 5.69
CA ASN A 10 7.15 3.26 6.34
C ASN A 10 5.69 2.88 6.10
N TYR A 11 5.43 1.59 5.91
CA TYR A 11 4.08 1.07 5.78
C TYR A 11 3.92 -0.20 6.60
N THR A 12 2.72 -0.40 7.13
CA THR A 12 2.32 -1.66 7.77
C THR A 12 1.17 -2.25 6.99
N LEU A 13 1.33 -3.50 6.55
CA LEU A 13 0.24 -4.26 5.96
C LEU A 13 -0.70 -4.74 7.07
N ALA A 14 -1.99 -4.47 6.93
CA ALA A 14 -3.06 -5.07 7.71
C ALA A 14 -3.65 -6.23 6.89
N TYR A 15 -3.63 -7.44 7.44
CA TYR A 15 -4.28 -8.60 6.84
C TYR A 15 -5.78 -8.59 7.14
N THR A 16 -6.13 -8.36 8.41
CA THR A 16 -7.50 -8.16 8.89
C THR A 16 -7.56 -6.91 9.79
N VAL A 17 -8.75 -6.54 10.27
CA VAL A 17 -8.93 -5.38 11.17
C VAL A 17 -8.17 -5.55 12.50
N ASN A 18 -7.91 -6.79 12.91
CA ASN A 18 -7.22 -7.13 14.16
C ASN A 18 -5.83 -7.74 13.95
N GLU A 19 -5.48 -8.10 12.72
CA GLU A 19 -4.21 -8.78 12.42
C GLU A 19 -3.40 -7.99 11.39
N ASN A 20 -2.23 -7.54 11.84
CA ASN A 20 -1.22 -6.94 10.99
C ASN A 20 -0.35 -8.03 10.35
N GLY A 21 -0.03 -7.85 9.08
CA GLY A 21 0.86 -8.71 8.31
C GLY A 21 0.24 -9.18 6.98
N ALA A 22 0.73 -10.32 6.53
CA ALA A 22 0.25 -11.01 5.35
C ALA A 22 0.43 -12.53 5.54
N LEU A 23 -0.37 -13.32 4.84
CA LEU A 23 -0.20 -14.77 4.82
C LEU A 23 1.18 -15.16 4.29
N ILE A 24 1.73 -16.26 4.81
CA ILE A 24 3.00 -16.84 4.35
C ILE A 24 2.78 -17.43 2.95
N SER A 25 3.16 -16.69 1.92
CA SER A 25 3.04 -17.07 0.50
C SER A 25 3.79 -16.04 -0.36
N PRO A 26 4.18 -16.37 -1.60
CA PRO A 26 4.44 -15.35 -2.61
C PRO A 26 3.15 -14.54 -2.87
N HIS A 27 3.26 -13.23 -2.74
CA HIS A 27 2.19 -12.28 -3.03
C HIS A 27 2.62 -11.32 -4.14
N GLN A 28 1.66 -10.92 -4.97
CA GLN A 28 1.84 -9.80 -5.89
C GLN A 28 1.62 -8.50 -5.13
N VAL A 29 2.54 -7.56 -5.26
CA VAL A 29 2.49 -6.26 -4.57
C VAL A 29 2.10 -5.18 -5.55
N ILE A 30 1.00 -4.50 -5.22
CA ILE A 30 0.48 -3.37 -5.97
C ILE A 30 0.63 -2.11 -5.14
N ILE A 31 1.37 -1.14 -5.66
CA ILE A 31 1.61 0.12 -4.99
C ILE A 31 1.02 1.22 -5.85
N THR A 32 0.02 1.88 -5.29
CA THR A 32 -0.72 2.96 -5.91
C THR A 32 -0.62 4.18 -5.00
N THR A 33 -0.32 5.31 -5.64
CA THR A 33 -0.40 6.64 -5.05
C THR A 33 -1.74 7.30 -5.30
N ALA A 34 -2.57 6.71 -6.16
CA ALA A 34 -3.95 7.11 -6.31
C ALA A 34 -4.65 6.92 -4.96
N VAL A 35 -5.37 7.96 -4.59
CA VAL A 35 -6.21 7.95 -3.42
C VAL A 35 -7.60 8.25 -3.94
N GLU A 36 -8.53 7.34 -3.72
CA GLU A 36 -9.92 7.60 -4.01
C GLU A 36 -10.48 8.55 -2.95
N ALA A 37 -11.42 9.40 -3.37
CA ALA A 37 -12.09 10.28 -2.43
C ALA A 37 -12.82 9.41 -1.40
N PHE A 38 -12.40 9.51 -0.14
CA PHE A 38 -13.07 8.84 0.97
C PHE A 38 -13.76 9.92 1.79
N SER A 39 -15.09 9.90 1.79
CA SER A 39 -15.93 10.75 2.63
C SER A 39 -16.56 9.85 3.68
N ASP A 40 -16.15 10.02 4.93
CA ASP A 40 -16.76 9.31 6.04
C ASP A 40 -18.10 9.99 6.38
N GLU A 41 -19.22 9.32 6.10
CA GLU A 41 -20.58 9.86 6.35
C GLU A 41 -20.89 10.05 7.85
N THR A 42 -19.97 9.69 8.76
CA THR A 42 -20.13 9.83 10.22
C THR A 42 -19.69 11.20 10.74
N GLY A 43 -19.31 12.15 9.89
CA GLY A 43 -18.94 13.51 10.30
C GLY A 43 -17.58 13.60 11.01
N GLY A 44 -16.75 12.55 10.88
CA GLY A 44 -15.34 12.62 11.23
C GLY A 44 -14.59 13.30 10.09
N CYS A 45 -13.79 14.32 10.40
CA CYS A 45 -12.98 15.14 9.48
C CYS A 45 -11.84 14.33 8.79
N ASN A 46 -12.16 13.15 8.27
CA ASN A 46 -11.28 12.22 7.54
C ASN A 46 -11.59 12.25 6.04
N ASP A 47 -12.19 13.34 5.55
CA ASP A 47 -12.35 13.59 4.12
C ASP A 47 -10.97 13.58 3.48
N ARG A 48 -10.75 12.58 2.62
CA ARG A 48 -9.51 12.47 1.86
C ARG A 48 -9.81 12.85 0.43
N GLU A 49 -9.18 13.91 -0.07
CA GLU A 49 -9.34 14.34 -1.46
C GLU A 49 -8.80 13.29 -2.42
N ALA A 50 -9.49 13.12 -3.56
CA ALA A 50 -9.05 12.22 -4.61
C ALA A 50 -7.73 12.74 -5.20
N ARG A 51 -6.69 11.91 -5.18
CA ARG A 51 -5.39 12.23 -5.80
C ARG A 51 -5.17 11.32 -7.01
N PRO A 52 -4.82 11.88 -8.18
CA PRO A 52 -4.46 11.06 -9.34
C PRO A 52 -3.17 10.28 -9.07
N GLU A 53 -3.04 9.13 -9.71
CA GLU A 53 -1.83 8.30 -9.66
C GLU A 53 -0.63 9.07 -10.22
N ILE A 54 0.44 9.19 -9.42
CA ILE A 54 1.71 9.81 -9.85
C ILE A 54 2.80 8.77 -10.10
N LEU A 55 2.61 7.51 -9.70
CA LEU A 55 3.57 6.46 -10.03
C LEU A 55 3.48 6.08 -11.51
N PRO A 56 4.61 5.76 -12.15
CA PRO A 56 4.61 5.23 -13.50
C PRO A 56 3.81 3.91 -13.58
N ALA A 57 3.22 3.65 -14.75
CA ALA A 57 2.39 2.47 -15.07
C ALA A 57 2.98 1.10 -14.62
N LYS A 58 4.30 1.04 -14.47
CA LYS A 58 5.07 -0.13 -14.04
C LYS A 58 4.92 -0.45 -12.55
N CYS A 59 4.48 0.49 -11.71
CA CYS A 59 4.39 0.29 -10.25
C CYS A 59 2.94 0.10 -9.75
N ASN A 60 1.96 0.62 -10.48
CA ASN A 60 0.54 0.59 -10.14
C ASN A 60 -0.23 -0.57 -10.80
N ALA A 61 -0.26 -0.68 -12.13
CA ALA A 61 -1.15 -1.61 -12.85
C ALA A 61 -0.42 -2.75 -13.57
N GLN A 62 0.84 -2.55 -13.98
CA GLN A 62 1.69 -3.57 -14.60
C GLN A 62 2.85 -4.00 -13.69
N THR A 63 2.65 -3.88 -12.38
CA THR A 63 3.65 -4.26 -11.40
C THR A 63 3.96 -5.75 -11.45
N THR A 64 5.26 -6.04 -11.57
CA THR A 64 5.85 -7.37 -11.39
C THR A 64 6.49 -7.51 -10.01
N LEU A 65 6.17 -6.60 -9.07
CA LEU A 65 6.68 -6.69 -7.71
C LEU A 65 6.06 -7.90 -7.04
N THR A 66 6.91 -8.83 -6.62
CA THR A 66 6.52 -9.99 -5.83
C THR A 66 7.22 -9.93 -4.49
N ALA A 67 6.51 -10.32 -3.45
CA ALA A 67 7.02 -10.41 -2.10
C ALA A 67 6.76 -11.79 -1.56
N GLU A 68 7.82 -12.47 -1.13
CA GLU A 68 7.69 -13.73 -0.40
C GLU A 68 7.66 -13.42 1.10
N VAL A 69 6.52 -13.71 1.72
CA VAL A 69 6.36 -13.58 3.18
C VAL A 69 6.75 -14.90 3.83
N LYS A 70 7.75 -14.88 4.71
CA LYS A 70 8.24 -16.05 5.47
C LYS A 70 7.66 -16.06 6.89
N PRO A 71 7.63 -17.20 7.59
CA PRO A 71 7.29 -17.21 9.01
C PRO A 71 8.28 -16.35 9.82
N GLY A 72 7.76 -15.47 10.67
CA GLY A 72 8.57 -14.58 11.51
C GLY A 72 8.49 -13.10 11.08
N SER A 73 9.52 -12.33 11.41
CA SER A 73 9.62 -10.92 11.00
C SER A 73 10.10 -10.81 9.56
N ASN A 74 9.36 -10.10 8.72
CA ASN A 74 9.74 -9.81 7.34
C ASN A 74 9.81 -8.30 7.16
N THR A 75 10.95 -7.82 6.67
CA THR A 75 11.11 -6.45 6.19
C THR A 75 11.30 -6.54 4.69
N ILE A 76 10.38 -5.94 3.93
CA ILE A 76 10.38 -5.94 2.47
C ILE A 76 10.37 -4.49 2.04
N ASP A 77 11.50 -3.99 1.54
CA ASP A 77 11.62 -2.62 1.08
C ASP A 77 11.42 -2.52 -0.42
N PHE A 78 10.42 -1.75 -0.84
CA PHE A 78 10.19 -1.44 -2.24
C PHE A 78 10.79 -0.08 -2.59
N LEU A 79 11.85 -0.09 -3.39
CA LEU A 79 12.41 1.12 -3.98
C LEU A 79 11.50 1.65 -5.09
N LEU A 80 10.62 2.58 -4.73
CA LEU A 80 9.77 3.29 -5.67
C LEU A 80 10.53 4.47 -6.26
N LYS A 81 10.65 4.51 -7.59
CA LYS A 81 11.10 5.71 -8.31
C LYS A 81 9.87 6.38 -8.91
N SER A 82 9.45 7.51 -8.34
CA SER A 82 8.49 8.40 -9.00
C SER A 82 9.10 8.94 -10.28
N LYS A 83 8.29 9.11 -11.32
CA LYS A 83 8.73 9.73 -12.57
C LYS A 83 8.86 11.23 -12.30
N GLU A 84 10.07 11.77 -12.46
CA GLU A 84 10.34 13.22 -12.45
C GLU A 84 9.59 13.94 -13.57
#